data_AF-A0A919UGS4-F1
#
_entry.id   AF-A0A919UGS4-F1
#
_cell.length_a   1.000
_cell.length_b   1.000
_cell.length_c   1.000
_cell.angle_alpha   90.00
_cell.angle_beta   90.00
_cell.angle_gamma   90.00
#
_symmetry.space_group_name_H-M   'P 1'
#
loop_
_entity.id
_entity.type
_entity.pdbx_description
1 polymer ?
#
loop_
_entity_poly.entity_id
_entity_poly.type
_entity_poly.pdbx_seq_one_letter_code
_entity_poly.pdbx_strand_id
1 'polypeptide(L)'
;MRETPLTTAAVAAGALAVVGGIVAFGVLVDVQAAVLTLAGVALLAAAARLALPATRVFSVRRRAVDVAIMLAFAVALAGLGLTTAL
;
A
#
# COMPACT_ATOMS: atom_id res chain seq x y z
N MET A 1 -26.89 14.07 8.16
CA MET A 1 -25.49 13.68 8.43
C MET A 1 -24.76 13.70 7.09
N ARG A 2 -23.76 14.57 6.88
CA ARG A 2 -22.99 14.60 5.62
C ARG A 2 -22.03 13.43 5.64
N GLU A 3 -22.25 12.46 4.76
CA GLU A 3 -21.30 11.37 4.50
C GLU A 3 -19.98 12.00 4.02
N THR A 4 -18.91 11.84 4.79
CA THR A 4 -17.55 12.11 4.32
C THR A 4 -17.34 11.32 3.03
N PRO A 5 -16.83 11.93 1.94
CA PRO A 5 -16.60 11.18 0.71
C PRO A 5 -15.59 10.07 1.01
N LEU A 6 -16.10 8.85 1.07
CA LEU A 6 -15.31 7.63 1.01
C LEU A 6 -14.60 7.66 -0.34
N THR A 7 -13.33 7.24 -0.36
CA THR A 7 -12.44 7.19 -1.52
C THR A 7 -13.18 7.12 -2.86
N THR A 8 -12.91 8.07 -3.77
CA THR A 8 -13.62 8.12 -5.05
C THR A 8 -13.45 6.80 -5.82
N ALA A 9 -14.48 6.41 -6.58
CA ALA A 9 -14.45 5.16 -7.36
C ALA A 9 -13.24 5.09 -8.31
N ALA A 10 -12.82 6.25 -8.87
CA ALA A 10 -11.63 6.34 -9.71
C ALA A 10 -10.34 5.98 -8.96
N VAL A 11 -10.18 6.46 -7.72
CA VAL A 11 -9.02 6.13 -6.89
C VAL A 11 -9.03 4.65 -6.48
N ALA A 12 -10.22 4.11 -6.14
CA ALA A 12 -10.36 2.69 -5.82
C ALA A 12 -10.03 1.79 -7.03
N ALA A 13 -10.55 2.12 -8.21
CA ALA A 13 -10.27 1.40 -9.45
C ALA A 13 -8.79 1.49 -9.84
N GLY A 14 -8.17 2.67 -9.69
CA GLY A 14 -6.74 2.86 -9.94
C GLY A 14 -5.87 2.01 -9.01
N ALA A 15 -6.17 1.99 -7.70
CA ALA A 15 -5.45 1.16 -6.74
C ALA A 15 -5.60 -0.33 -7.07
N LEU A 16 -6.81 -0.78 -7.43
CA LEU A 16 -7.07 -2.16 -7.83
C LEU A 16 -6.28 -2.53 -9.09
N ALA A 17 -6.26 -1.67 -10.09
CA ALA A 17 -5.53 -1.90 -11.33
C ALA A 17 -4.01 -2.01 -11.10
N VAL A 18 -3.43 -1.14 -10.25
CA VAL A 18 -2.01 -1.19 -9.90
C VAL A 18 -1.67 -2.50 -9.19
N VAL A 19 -2.42 -2.86 -8.13
CA VAL A 19 -2.16 -4.10 -7.39
C VAL A 19 -2.37 -5.33 -8.26
N GLY A 20 -3.46 -5.35 -9.05
CA GLY A 20 -3.75 -6.44 -9.99
C GLY A 20 -2.66 -6.59 -11.06
N GLY A 21 -2.14 -5.48 -11.58
CA GLY A 21 -1.03 -5.48 -12.52
C GLY A 21 0.27 -6.05 -11.93
N ILE A 22 0.61 -5.68 -10.69
CA ILE A 22 1.78 -6.22 -10.00
C ILE A 22 1.64 -7.73 -9.76
N VAL A 23 0.45 -8.18 -9.34
CA VAL A 23 0.17 -9.62 -9.15
C VAL A 23 0.28 -10.37 -10.47
N ALA A 24 -0.32 -9.85 -11.55
CA ALA A 24 -0.23 -10.45 -12.88
C ALA A 24 1.22 -10.52 -13.37
N PHE A 25 2.02 -9.48 -13.14
CA PHE A 25 3.46 -9.47 -13.44
C PHE A 25 4.21 -10.55 -12.66
N GLY A 26 3.89 -10.74 -11.36
CA GLY A 26 4.48 -11.81 -10.56
C GLY A 26 4.17 -13.21 -11.06
N VAL A 27 2.93 -13.43 -11.51
CA VAL A 27 2.49 -14.71 -12.06
C VAL A 27 3.13 -14.99 -13.43
N LEU A 28 3.30 -13.98 -14.26
CA LEU A 28 3.72 -14.14 -15.67
C LEU A 28 5.22 -14.01 -15.90
N VAL A 29 5.93 -13.27 -15.03
CA VAL A 29 7.32 -12.87 -15.27
C VAL A 29 8.22 -13.25 -14.11
N ASP A 30 8.01 -12.64 -12.93
CA ASP A 30 8.93 -12.80 -11.80
C ASP A 30 8.25 -12.45 -10.47
N VAL A 31 8.10 -13.46 -9.62
CA VAL A 31 7.46 -13.31 -8.29
C VAL A 31 8.29 -12.44 -7.36
N GLN A 32 9.61 -12.58 -7.37
CA GLN A 32 10.51 -11.82 -6.49
C GLN A 32 10.40 -10.32 -6.78
N ALA A 33 10.53 -9.93 -8.05
CA ALA A 33 10.41 -8.56 -8.49
C ALA A 33 9.00 -8.01 -8.20
N ALA A 34 7.93 -8.79 -8.43
CA ALA A 34 6.57 -8.38 -8.10
C ALA A 34 6.37 -8.09 -6.61
N VAL A 35 6.86 -8.97 -5.74
CA VAL A 35 6.76 -8.83 -4.29
C VAL A 35 7.54 -7.60 -3.80
N LEU A 36 8.76 -7.37 -4.31
CA LEU A 36 9.54 -6.17 -3.98
C LEU A 36 8.87 -4.89 -4.48
N THR A 37 8.24 -4.94 -5.65
CA THR A 37 7.48 -3.81 -6.20
C THR A 37 6.29 -3.47 -5.30
N LEU A 38 5.56 -4.49 -4.84
CA LEU A 38 4.43 -4.34 -3.91
C LEU A 38 4.90 -3.78 -2.55
N ALA A 39 6.06 -4.20 -2.06
CA ALA A 39 6.69 -3.64 -0.87
C ALA A 39 6.97 -2.14 -1.04
N GLY A 40 7.52 -1.75 -2.19
CA GLY A 40 7.77 -0.35 -2.54
C GLY A 40 6.49 0.48 -2.58
N VAL A 41 5.41 -0.04 -3.16
CA VAL A 41 4.10 0.64 -3.19
C VAL A 41 3.55 0.84 -1.78
N ALA A 42 3.64 -0.17 -0.91
CA ALA A 42 3.21 -0.06 0.49
C ALA A 42 4.00 1.02 1.25
N LEU A 43 5.32 1.09 1.02
CA LEU A 43 6.17 2.12 1.61
C LEU A 43 5.82 3.52 1.12
N LEU A 44 5.61 3.68 -0.20
CA LEU A 44 5.19 4.96 -0.80
C LEU A 44 3.81 5.39 -0.29
N ALA A 45 2.88 4.46 -0.12
CA ALA A 45 1.58 4.73 0.47
C ALA A 45 1.70 5.22 1.92
N ALA A 46 2.56 4.60 2.73
CA ALA A 46 2.86 5.06 4.08
C ALA A 46 3.45 6.49 4.08
N ALA A 47 4.41 6.76 3.20
CA ALA A 47 5.03 8.08 3.05
C ALA A 47 4.02 9.14 2.61
N ALA A 48 3.19 8.84 1.61
CA ALA A 48 2.11 9.73 1.17
C ALA A 48 1.11 10.00 2.31
N ARG A 49 0.78 8.96 3.08
CA ARG A 49 -0.10 9.08 4.24
C ARG A 49 0.51 9.97 5.32
N LEU A 50 1.83 9.97 5.51
CA LEU A 50 2.57 10.86 6.42
C LEU A 50 2.73 12.30 5.91
N ALA A 51 2.76 12.50 4.59
CA ALA A 51 2.88 13.82 3.98
C ALA A 51 1.56 14.62 3.98
N LEU A 52 0.41 13.94 3.87
CA LEU A 52 -0.89 14.60 3.80
C LEU A 52 -1.35 15.18 5.16
N PRO A 53 -1.88 16.41 5.22
CA PRO A 53 -2.24 17.06 6.48
C PRO A 53 -3.36 16.31 7.22
N ALA A 54 -3.17 16.09 8.53
CA ALA A 54 -4.17 15.47 9.39
C ALA A 54 -5.23 16.49 9.82
N THR A 55 -6.47 16.33 9.36
CA THR A 55 -7.51 17.34 9.57
C THR A 55 -8.29 17.20 10.87
N ARG A 56 -8.13 16.12 11.66
CA ARG A 56 -8.81 15.95 12.97
C ARG A 56 -8.01 15.10 13.98
N VAL A 57 -8.18 15.34 15.27
CA VAL A 57 -7.48 14.61 16.36
C VAL A 57 -7.69 13.08 16.31
N PHE A 58 -8.93 12.61 16.08
CA PHE A 58 -9.20 11.17 15.87
C PHE A 58 -8.62 10.60 14.57
N SER A 59 -8.34 11.45 13.57
CA SER A 59 -7.66 11.01 12.35
C SER A 59 -6.21 10.63 12.62
N VAL A 60 -5.56 11.23 13.62
CA VAL A 60 -4.14 11.01 13.92
C VAL A 60 -3.91 9.60 14.46
N ARG A 61 -4.72 9.13 15.42
CA ARG A 61 -4.58 7.78 16.00
C ARG A 61 -4.82 6.69 14.95
N ARG A 62 -5.85 6.88 14.12
CA ARG A 62 -6.15 5.97 13.00
C ARG A 62 -5.07 6.00 11.92
N ARG A 63 -4.49 7.17 11.65
CA ARG A 63 -3.38 7.36 10.70
C ARG A 63 -2.09 6.67 11.17
N ALA A 64 -1.78 6.74 12.46
CA ALA A 64 -0.62 6.04 13.01
C ALA A 64 -0.73 4.52 12.83
N VAL A 65 -1.91 3.94 13.10
CA VAL A 65 -2.16 2.51 12.89
C VAL A 65 -2.08 2.14 11.40
N ASP A 66 -2.69 2.95 10.54
CA ASP A 66 -2.67 2.77 9.08
C ASP A 66 -1.24 2.77 8.52
N VAL A 67 -0.43 3.76 8.92
CA VAL A 67 1.00 3.84 8.56
C VAL A 67 1.79 2.67 9.13
N ALA A 68 1.56 2.29 10.39
CA ALA A 68 2.25 1.15 11.00
C ALA A 68 1.95 -0.16 10.26
N ILE A 69 0.70 -0.39 9.85
CA ILE A 69 0.30 -1.56 9.06
C ILE A 69 0.98 -1.51 7.69
N MET A 70 0.97 -0.38 6.99
CA MET A 70 1.63 -0.25 5.69
C MET A 70 3.14 -0.49 5.77
N LEU A 71 3.81 0.03 6.81
CA LEU A 71 5.24 -0.21 7.05
C LEU A 71 5.52 -1.67 7.39
N ALA A 72 4.71 -2.28 8.26
CA ALA A 72 4.86 -3.71 8.59
C ALA A 72 4.69 -4.58 7.35
N PHE A 73 3.72 -4.26 6.49
CA PHE A 73 3.49 -4.96 5.24
C PHE A 73 4.66 -4.77 4.25
N ALA A 74 5.18 -3.55 4.12
CA ALA A 74 6.35 -3.27 3.29
C ALA A 74 7.57 -4.08 3.77
N VAL A 75 7.83 -4.11 5.07
CA VAL A 75 8.94 -4.89 5.66
C VAL A 75 8.75 -6.39 5.45
N ALA A 76 7.54 -6.90 5.68
CA ALA A 76 7.24 -8.32 5.49
C ALA A 76 7.41 -8.75 4.02
N LEU A 77 6.90 -7.96 3.08
CA LEU A 77 7.05 -8.22 1.65
C LEU A 77 8.50 -8.07 1.20
N ALA A 78 9.24 -7.07 1.67
CA ALA A 78 10.65 -6.92 1.35
C ALA A 78 11.44 -8.12 1.88
N GLY A 79 11.18 -8.55 3.12
CA GLY A 79 11.76 -9.77 3.68
C GLY A 79 11.44 -10.99 2.83
N LEU A 80 10.18 -11.17 2.43
CA LEU A 80 9.77 -12.26 1.55
C LEU A 80 10.51 -12.20 0.22
N GLY A 81 10.48 -11.07 -0.50
CA GLY A 81 11.16 -10.93 -1.79
C GLY A 81 12.67 -11.14 -1.71
N LEU A 82 13.33 -10.77 -0.62
CA LEU A 82 14.78 -10.97 -0.46
C LEU A 82 15.15 -12.41 -0.06
N THR A 83 14.23 -13.16 0.53
CA THR A 83 14.50 -14.51 1.06
C THR A 83 13.89 -15.64 0.23
N THR A 84 12.94 -15.32 -0.65
CA THR A 84 12.37 -16.32 -1.55
C THR A 84 13.37 -16.56 -2.68
N ALA A 85 13.98 -17.74 -2.70
CA ALA A 85 14.70 -18.21 -3.88
C ALA A 85 13.68 -18.63 -4.95
N LEU A 86 13.81 -18.05 -6.14
CA LEU A 86 13.03 -18.42 -7.34
C LEU A 86 13.46 -19.80 -7.85
#